data_AF-E9F8W6-F1
#
_entry.id   AF-E9F8W6-F1
#
_cell.length_a   1.000
_cell.length_b   1.000
_cell.length_c   1.000
_cell.angle_alpha   90.00
_cell.angle_beta   90.00
_cell.angle_gamma   90.00
#
_symmetry.space_group_name_H-M   'P 1'
#
loop_
_entity.id
_entity.type
_entity.pdbx_description
1 polymer ?
#
loop_
_entity_poly.entity_id
_entity_poly.type
_entity_poly.pdbx_seq_one_letter_code
_entity_poly.pdbx_strand_id
1 'polypeptide(L)'
;MKTSPLMLAGLLGLAAADPIKKQQASPTPAPKKTTPGHLVRIPWKVDKVPSDGLQDITFHISMKDSIRQKGWYFAQNFDFYKSGDAYIGVQPRPANSKGPADLAAFSSFVPGTTSTDPNCRSGADRGPGVTCAVQITGTDDHSYDLRVENIGNTTWRGTMVNTVSKVETHIGSWTLPAGAGGVTGEYQGFVEWWPFNDRSKPPTCNLLNRTTVAYGPPRTSTANAGAGRLGNLYETFECTGKINYKTQKVGDNVEISVGF
;
A
#
# COMPACT_ATOMS: atom_id res chain seq x y z
N MET A 1 -12.06 -79.36 -51.73
CA MET A 1 -11.52 -79.24 -50.35
C MET A 1 -10.63 -78.01 -50.29
N LYS A 2 -10.94 -77.06 -49.39
CA LYS A 2 -10.16 -75.83 -49.04
C LYS A 2 -10.01 -74.84 -50.22
N THR A 3 -10.27 -73.53 -50.15
CA THR A 3 -10.23 -72.53 -49.06
C THR A 3 -10.85 -71.20 -49.57
N SER A 4 -11.19 -70.32 -48.62
CA SER A 4 -11.34 -68.84 -48.71
C SER A 4 -12.76 -68.25 -48.82
N PRO A 5 -13.22 -67.50 -47.79
CA PRO A 5 -14.15 -66.39 -47.96
C PRO A 5 -13.40 -65.04 -47.99
N LEU A 6 -13.72 -64.21 -48.99
CA LEU A 6 -13.17 -62.87 -49.17
C LEU A 6 -13.97 -61.83 -48.38
N MET A 7 -13.25 -60.81 -47.92
CA MET A 7 -13.66 -59.68 -47.08
C MET A 7 -14.66 -58.69 -47.71
N LEU A 8 -15.56 -58.20 -46.85
CA LEU A 8 -15.84 -56.78 -46.50
C LEU A 8 -15.68 -55.66 -47.55
N ALA A 9 -16.72 -54.83 -47.69
CA ALA A 9 -16.61 -53.37 -47.61
C ALA A 9 -17.99 -52.71 -47.37
N GLY A 10 -18.11 -52.01 -46.24
CA GLY A 10 -19.29 -51.27 -45.81
C GLY A 10 -19.35 -49.83 -46.35
N LEU A 11 -20.55 -49.27 -46.29
CA LEU A 11 -20.94 -47.95 -46.79
C LEU A 11 -20.19 -46.79 -46.11
N LEU A 12 -19.71 -45.84 -46.93
CA LEU A 12 -19.29 -44.51 -46.48
C LEU A 12 -20.52 -43.60 -46.27
N GLY A 13 -20.69 -43.09 -45.05
CA GLY A 13 -21.48 -41.91 -44.75
C GLY A 13 -20.60 -40.66 -44.74
N LEU A 14 -20.98 -39.65 -45.55
CA LEU A 14 -20.37 -38.32 -45.52
C LEU A 14 -20.96 -37.52 -44.35
N ALA A 15 -20.15 -37.25 -43.33
CA ALA A 15 -20.45 -36.26 -42.31
C ALA A 15 -19.89 -34.89 -42.73
N ALA A 16 -20.75 -33.88 -42.77
CA ALA A 16 -20.35 -32.49 -42.97
C ALA A 16 -19.63 -31.98 -41.70
N ALA A 17 -18.47 -31.34 -41.88
CA ALA A 17 -17.67 -30.77 -40.81
C ALA A 17 -18.21 -29.38 -40.38
N ASP A 18 -18.43 -29.21 -39.08
CA ASP A 18 -18.72 -27.92 -38.45
C ASP A 18 -17.54 -26.94 -38.59
N PRO A 19 -17.78 -25.63 -38.78
CA PRO A 19 -16.72 -24.64 -38.82
C PRO A 19 -16.12 -24.43 -37.42
N ILE A 20 -14.80 -24.56 -37.34
CA ILE A 20 -13.95 -24.29 -36.18
C ILE A 20 -14.25 -22.87 -35.65
N LYS A 21 -14.98 -22.76 -34.54
CA LYS A 21 -15.02 -21.53 -33.73
C LYS A 21 -13.62 -21.32 -33.16
N LYS A 22 -12.86 -20.38 -33.73
CA LYS A 22 -11.67 -19.82 -33.09
C LYS A 22 -12.11 -19.26 -31.73
N GLN A 23 -11.74 -19.93 -30.64
CA GLN A 23 -11.78 -19.34 -29.32
C GLN A 23 -10.85 -18.13 -29.34
N GLN A 24 -11.42 -16.94 -29.45
CA GLN A 24 -10.69 -15.71 -29.15
C GLN A 24 -10.28 -15.81 -27.69
N ALA A 25 -8.97 -15.84 -27.45
CA ALA A 25 -8.43 -15.68 -26.11
C ALA A 25 -9.01 -14.40 -25.52
N SER A 26 -9.61 -14.51 -24.33
CA SER A 26 -10.02 -13.35 -23.55
C SER A 26 -8.84 -12.39 -23.44
N PRO A 27 -9.03 -11.08 -23.66
CA PRO A 27 -7.95 -10.12 -23.55
C PRO A 27 -7.36 -10.21 -22.15
N THR A 28 -6.03 -10.35 -22.08
CA THR A 28 -5.30 -10.25 -20.82
C THR A 28 -5.69 -8.93 -20.15
N PRO A 29 -6.09 -8.92 -18.86
CA PRO A 29 -6.40 -7.68 -18.16
C PRO A 29 -5.20 -6.74 -18.28
N ALA A 30 -5.45 -5.49 -18.70
CA ALA A 30 -4.41 -4.48 -18.67
C ALA A 30 -3.81 -4.42 -17.25
N PRO A 31 -2.48 -4.32 -17.09
CA PRO A 31 -1.87 -4.19 -15.77
C PRO A 31 -2.52 -3.00 -15.07
N LYS A 32 -3.02 -3.21 -13.84
CA LYS A 32 -3.57 -2.14 -13.00
C LYS A 32 -2.59 -0.98 -13.04
N LYS A 33 -3.06 0.21 -13.42
CA LYS A 33 -2.27 1.42 -13.59
C LYS A 33 -1.72 1.83 -12.22
N THR A 34 -0.55 1.32 -11.87
CA THR A 34 0.09 1.63 -10.59
C THR A 34 0.58 3.11 -10.63
N THR A 35 0.65 3.81 -9.48
CA THR A 35 1.18 5.19 -9.36
C THR A 35 2.71 5.27 -9.53
N PRO A 36 3.24 5.93 -10.57
CA PRO A 36 4.68 6.11 -10.78
C PRO A 36 5.37 6.57 -9.50
N GLY A 37 6.56 6.05 -9.17
CA GLY A 37 7.35 6.41 -7.98
C GLY A 37 7.23 5.49 -6.77
N HIS A 38 6.16 4.70 -6.67
CA HIS A 38 6.12 3.58 -5.72
C HIS A 38 7.17 2.52 -6.13
N LEU A 39 8.24 2.37 -5.36
CA LEU A 39 9.35 1.49 -5.69
C LEU A 39 9.13 0.05 -5.20
N VAL A 40 8.57 -0.08 -4.00
CA VAL A 40 8.28 -1.38 -3.36
C VAL A 40 6.87 -1.36 -2.81
N ARG A 41 6.13 -2.45 -2.95
CA ARG A 41 4.84 -2.67 -2.30
C ARG A 41 4.99 -3.61 -1.12
N ILE A 42 4.24 -3.32 -0.07
CA ILE A 42 4.22 -4.08 1.19
C ILE A 42 2.79 -4.56 1.45
N PRO A 43 2.35 -5.67 0.83
CA PRO A 43 1.04 -6.23 1.13
C PRO A 43 0.91 -6.53 2.62
N TRP A 44 -0.27 -6.30 3.17
CA TRP A 44 -0.58 -6.67 4.54
C TRP A 44 -2.01 -7.20 4.64
N LYS A 45 -2.26 -7.98 5.68
CA LYS A 45 -3.59 -8.54 5.98
C LYS A 45 -3.80 -8.66 7.48
N VAL A 46 -5.06 -8.59 7.91
CA VAL A 46 -5.59 -8.93 9.23
C VAL A 46 -6.59 -10.05 9.02
N ASP A 47 -6.47 -11.15 9.77
CA ASP A 47 -7.41 -12.26 9.68
C ASP A 47 -8.71 -11.95 10.45
N LYS A 48 -9.81 -12.69 10.18
CA LYS A 48 -11.09 -12.60 10.91
C LYS A 48 -11.66 -11.17 11.07
N VAL A 49 -11.52 -10.33 10.04
CA VAL A 49 -12.06 -8.96 10.08
C VAL A 49 -13.59 -8.97 10.17
N PRO A 50 -14.19 -8.22 11.11
CA PRO A 50 -15.64 -8.06 11.20
C PRO A 50 -16.28 -7.57 9.89
N SER A 51 -17.55 -7.90 9.67
CA SER A 51 -18.26 -7.53 8.44
C SER A 51 -18.44 -6.03 8.23
N ASP A 52 -18.40 -5.26 9.32
CA ASP A 52 -18.42 -3.79 9.33
C ASP A 52 -17.01 -3.18 9.24
N GLY A 53 -15.95 -3.99 9.35
CA GLY A 53 -14.56 -3.58 9.26
C GLY A 53 -13.88 -3.31 10.60
N LEU A 54 -12.58 -3.05 10.52
CA LEU A 54 -11.76 -2.67 11.67
C LEU A 54 -12.10 -1.24 12.08
N GLN A 55 -12.23 -1.00 13.37
CA GLN A 55 -12.44 0.33 13.97
C GLN A 55 -11.13 1.04 14.28
N ASP A 56 -10.03 0.30 14.27
CA ASP A 56 -8.67 0.81 14.41
C ASP A 56 -7.68 -0.09 13.67
N ILE A 57 -6.58 0.49 13.22
CA ILE A 57 -5.43 -0.24 12.72
C ILE A 57 -4.16 0.54 13.04
N THR A 58 -3.14 -0.16 13.51
CA THR A 58 -1.83 0.40 13.84
C THR A 58 -0.77 -0.25 12.98
N PHE A 59 0.01 0.58 12.28
CA PHE A 59 1.12 0.13 11.46
C PHE A 59 2.44 0.51 12.09
N HIS A 60 3.32 -0.47 12.28
CA HIS A 60 4.67 -0.20 12.75
C HIS A 60 5.60 0.15 11.59
N ILE A 61 6.41 1.19 11.78
CA ILE A 61 7.46 1.61 10.85
C ILE A 61 8.73 1.99 11.62
N SER A 62 9.90 1.58 11.13
CA SER A 62 11.19 2.04 11.64
C SER A 62 11.99 2.75 10.54
N MET A 63 12.39 3.98 10.81
CA MET A 63 13.17 4.82 9.91
C MET A 63 14.63 4.98 10.36
N LYS A 64 15.06 4.18 11.34
CA LYS A 64 16.38 4.30 11.99
C LYS A 64 17.54 4.35 10.99
N ASP A 65 17.50 3.51 9.96
CA ASP A 65 18.54 3.41 8.94
C ASP A 65 18.13 4.06 7.61
N SER A 66 17.12 4.95 7.65
CA SER A 66 16.64 5.66 6.47
C SER A 66 17.47 6.91 6.20
N ILE A 67 17.61 7.25 4.92
CA ILE A 67 18.24 8.52 4.55
C ILE A 67 17.29 9.69 4.87
N ARG A 68 17.84 10.74 5.49
CA ARG A 68 17.14 11.99 5.76
C ARG A 68 17.11 12.89 4.51
N GLN A 69 16.39 12.47 3.48
CA GLN A 69 16.32 13.16 2.18
C GLN A 69 14.88 13.38 1.71
N LYS A 70 14.58 14.65 1.37
CA LYS A 70 13.29 15.02 0.77
C LYS A 70 13.13 14.30 -0.56
N GLY A 71 12.02 13.58 -0.70
CA GLY A 71 11.70 12.77 -1.88
C GLY A 71 11.24 11.36 -1.53
N TRP A 72 11.65 10.85 -0.37
CA TRP A 72 11.20 9.57 0.14
C TRP A 72 9.83 9.70 0.83
N TYR A 73 9.01 8.68 0.65
CA TYR A 73 7.79 8.50 1.42
C TYR A 73 7.61 7.02 1.78
N PHE A 74 7.38 6.76 3.07
CA PHE A 74 7.15 5.42 3.60
C PHE A 74 5.77 5.41 4.24
N ALA A 75 4.87 4.58 3.72
CA ALA A 75 3.47 4.66 4.14
C ALA A 75 2.74 3.32 4.03
N GLN A 76 1.60 3.28 4.70
CA GLN A 76 0.64 2.19 4.64
C GLN A 76 -0.67 2.77 4.10
N ASN A 77 -1.11 2.25 2.96
CA ASN A 77 -2.46 2.53 2.52
C ASN A 77 -3.43 1.51 3.14
N PHE A 78 -4.69 1.89 3.20
CA PHE A 78 -5.80 1.05 3.66
C PHE A 78 -7.10 1.53 3.00
N ASP A 79 -8.02 0.59 2.78
CA ASP A 79 -9.35 0.87 2.21
C ASP A 79 -10.42 0.83 3.29
N PHE A 80 -11.52 1.53 3.05
CA PHE A 80 -12.75 1.46 3.84
C PHE A 80 -13.84 0.68 3.11
N TYR A 81 -14.58 -0.16 3.83
CA TYR A 81 -15.75 -0.82 3.25
C TYR A 81 -16.75 0.21 2.70
N LYS A 82 -17.27 -0.07 1.49
CA LYS A 82 -18.26 0.75 0.77
C LYS A 82 -17.81 2.20 0.50
N SER A 83 -16.50 2.43 0.51
CA SER A 83 -15.89 3.76 0.33
C SER A 83 -14.60 3.60 -0.49
N GLY A 84 -13.63 4.49 -0.31
CA GLY A 84 -12.34 4.45 -1.00
C GLY A 84 -11.15 4.30 -0.06
N ASP A 85 -9.98 4.69 -0.55
CA ASP A 85 -8.69 4.47 0.08
C ASP A 85 -8.14 5.70 0.82
N ALA A 86 -7.19 5.42 1.70
CA ALA A 86 -6.49 6.39 2.51
C ALA A 86 -5.08 5.88 2.81
N TYR A 87 -4.22 6.76 3.30
CA TYR A 87 -2.90 6.38 3.81
C TYR A 87 -2.54 7.07 5.11
N ILE A 88 -1.59 6.47 5.81
CA ILE A 88 -0.79 7.08 6.86
C ILE A 88 0.69 6.77 6.63
N GLY A 89 1.58 7.75 6.84
CA GLY A 89 3.00 7.53 6.59
C GLY A 89 3.90 8.67 7.01
N VAL A 90 5.18 8.52 6.70
CA VAL A 90 6.24 9.46 7.08
C VAL A 90 7.19 9.73 5.92
N GLN A 91 7.52 11.01 5.72
CA GLN A 91 8.52 11.46 4.76
C GLN A 91 9.78 11.87 5.53
N PRO A 92 10.89 11.12 5.45
CA PRO A 92 12.14 11.56 6.03
C PRO A 92 12.65 12.81 5.28
N ARG A 93 13.20 13.77 6.02
CA ARG A 93 13.65 15.06 5.48
C ARG A 93 14.96 15.50 6.12
N PRO A 94 15.78 16.30 5.42
CA PRO A 94 16.95 16.92 6.04
C PRO A 94 16.54 17.69 7.30
N ALA A 95 17.39 17.66 8.31
CA ALA A 95 17.20 18.51 9.49
C ALA A 95 17.20 20.00 9.08
N ASN A 96 16.48 20.82 9.83
CA ASN A 96 16.54 22.28 9.72
C ASN A 96 17.22 22.87 10.98
N SER A 97 17.25 24.20 11.10
CA SER A 97 17.85 24.88 12.25
C SER A 97 17.25 24.53 13.62
N LYS A 98 16.10 23.85 13.65
CA LYS A 98 15.40 23.37 14.85
C LYS A 98 15.54 21.86 15.06
N GLY A 99 16.36 21.17 14.25
CA GLY A 99 16.58 19.73 14.30
C GLY A 99 15.80 18.96 13.21
N PRO A 100 15.58 17.66 13.42
CA PRO A 100 14.83 16.79 12.50
C PRO A 100 13.46 17.36 12.12
N ALA A 101 13.10 17.17 10.85
CA ALA A 101 11.99 17.88 10.20
C ALA A 101 11.15 16.94 9.33
N ASP A 102 11.06 15.68 9.73
CA ASP A 102 10.27 14.67 9.03
C ASP A 102 8.80 15.10 8.98
N LEU A 103 8.09 14.68 7.95
CA LEU A 103 6.68 15.02 7.79
C LEU A 103 5.82 13.77 7.94
N ALA A 104 4.98 13.72 8.97
CA ALA A 104 3.90 12.75 9.04
C ALA A 104 2.75 13.21 8.14
N ALA A 105 2.12 12.28 7.43
CA ALA A 105 0.95 12.57 6.63
C ALA A 105 -0.13 11.51 6.83
N PHE A 106 -1.39 11.96 6.81
CA PHE A 106 -2.59 11.15 6.93
C PHE A 106 -3.62 11.69 5.95
N SER A 107 -3.97 10.92 4.92
CA SER A 107 -4.83 11.41 3.83
C SER A 107 -5.93 10.42 3.49
N SER A 108 -7.09 10.94 3.15
CA SER A 108 -8.20 10.21 2.53
C SER A 108 -8.36 10.69 1.10
N PHE A 109 -8.52 9.76 0.17
CA PHE A 109 -8.83 10.04 -1.24
C PHE A 109 -10.34 9.96 -1.52
N VAL A 110 -11.15 9.71 -0.49
CA VAL A 110 -12.60 9.52 -0.62
C VAL A 110 -13.28 10.86 -0.93
N PRO A 111 -14.00 10.99 -2.07
CA PRO A 111 -14.76 12.19 -2.38
C PRO A 111 -15.79 12.52 -1.30
N GLY A 112 -15.91 13.80 -0.94
CA GLY A 112 -16.84 14.25 0.10
C GLY A 112 -16.30 14.11 1.54
N THR A 113 -15.06 13.64 1.71
CA THR A 113 -14.38 13.73 3.02
C THR A 113 -14.25 15.19 3.45
N THR A 114 -14.52 15.46 4.72
CA THR A 114 -14.38 16.80 5.33
C THR A 114 -13.47 16.78 6.54
N SER A 115 -12.99 17.95 6.96
CA SER A 115 -12.21 18.11 8.19
C SER A 115 -12.33 19.52 8.72
N THR A 116 -12.28 19.67 10.04
CA THR A 116 -12.14 20.95 10.75
C THR A 116 -10.79 21.04 11.48
N ASP A 117 -9.91 20.07 11.25
CA ASP A 117 -8.64 19.94 11.94
C ASP A 117 -7.60 20.90 11.33
N PRO A 118 -6.86 21.68 12.13
CA PRO A 118 -5.94 22.69 11.63
C PRO A 118 -4.75 22.10 10.86
N ASN A 119 -4.44 20.82 11.03
CA ASN A 119 -3.37 20.16 10.27
C ASN A 119 -3.83 19.72 8.88
N CYS A 120 -5.12 19.84 8.57
CA CYS A 120 -5.75 19.28 7.39
C CYS A 120 -6.18 20.34 6.40
N ARG A 121 -6.18 19.96 5.12
CA ARG A 121 -6.70 20.78 4.02
C ARG A 121 -7.44 19.92 3.00
N SER A 122 -8.29 20.56 2.22
CA SER A 122 -9.00 19.92 1.12
C SER A 122 -8.04 19.40 0.04
N GLY A 123 -8.40 18.23 -0.50
CA GLY A 123 -7.72 17.50 -1.57
C GLY A 123 -6.55 16.64 -1.09
N ALA A 124 -6.42 15.44 -1.68
CA ALA A 124 -5.30 14.53 -1.53
C ALA A 124 -4.60 14.32 -2.88
N ASP A 125 -3.30 14.60 -2.96
CA ASP A 125 -2.50 14.55 -4.20
C ASP A 125 -3.12 15.23 -5.42
N ARG A 126 -3.70 16.42 -5.19
CA ARG A 126 -4.43 17.25 -6.18
C ARG A 126 -5.77 16.63 -6.63
N GLY A 127 -6.14 15.48 -6.09
CA GLY A 127 -7.43 14.83 -6.27
C GLY A 127 -8.44 15.17 -5.15
N PRO A 128 -9.58 14.47 -5.13
CA PRO A 128 -10.59 14.62 -4.09
C PRO A 128 -10.08 14.17 -2.71
N GLY A 129 -10.83 14.53 -1.66
CA GLY A 129 -10.58 14.06 -0.29
C GLY A 129 -9.94 15.11 0.61
N VAL A 130 -9.15 14.66 1.58
CA VAL A 130 -8.50 15.50 2.61
C VAL A 130 -7.11 14.98 2.89
N THR A 131 -6.13 15.89 3.00
CA THR A 131 -4.78 15.58 3.47
C THR A 131 -4.47 16.36 4.73
N CYS A 132 -3.96 15.65 5.73
CA CYS A 132 -3.38 16.21 6.94
C CYS A 132 -1.89 15.97 6.97
N ALA A 133 -1.12 16.94 7.47
CA ALA A 133 0.30 16.77 7.66
C ALA A 133 0.84 17.61 8.82
N VAL A 134 1.82 17.05 9.54
CA VAL A 134 2.50 17.73 10.65
C VAL A 134 3.99 17.44 10.58
N GLN A 135 4.79 18.46 10.90
CA GLN A 135 6.22 18.27 11.06
C GLN A 135 6.49 17.57 12.40
N ILE A 136 7.25 16.48 12.35
CA ILE A 136 7.68 15.73 13.53
C ILE A 136 8.99 16.34 14.01
N THR A 137 9.05 16.66 15.28
CA THR A 137 10.28 17.08 15.98
C THR A 137 10.74 15.94 16.90
N GLY A 138 11.99 15.51 16.78
CA GLY A 138 12.55 14.40 17.58
C GLY A 138 13.94 14.01 17.08
N THR A 139 14.59 13.02 17.71
CA THR A 139 15.89 12.46 17.31
C THR A 139 15.78 11.37 16.22
N ASP A 140 16.91 11.02 15.59
CA ASP A 140 16.96 10.30 14.31
C ASP A 140 16.86 8.76 14.37
N ASP A 141 16.55 8.17 15.53
CA ASP A 141 16.58 6.71 15.75
C ASP A 141 15.20 6.07 16.00
N HIS A 142 14.14 6.63 15.43
CA HIS A 142 12.80 6.28 15.88
C HIS A 142 12.10 5.22 15.05
N SER A 143 11.63 4.21 15.78
CA SER A 143 10.48 3.42 15.38
C SER A 143 9.20 4.10 15.84
N TYR A 144 8.18 4.02 14.99
CA TYR A 144 6.89 4.65 15.19
C TYR A 144 5.77 3.63 14.99
N ASP A 145 4.72 3.79 15.78
CA ASP A 145 3.43 3.18 15.53
C ASP A 145 2.49 4.26 14.94
N LEU A 146 2.03 4.02 13.72
CA LEU A 146 1.08 4.86 12.99
C LEU A 146 -0.33 4.34 13.26
N ARG A 147 -1.03 4.94 14.23
CA ARG A 147 -2.38 4.57 14.65
C ARG A 147 -3.42 5.31 13.82
N VAL A 148 -4.36 4.55 13.27
CA VAL A 148 -5.56 5.03 12.60
C VAL A 148 -6.75 4.54 13.41
N GLU A 149 -7.58 5.46 13.91
CA GLU A 149 -8.66 5.11 14.86
C GLU A 149 -9.96 5.84 14.51
N ASN A 150 -11.08 5.11 14.55
CA ASN A 150 -12.41 5.70 14.49
C ASN A 150 -12.71 6.38 15.84
N ILE A 151 -13.00 7.68 15.81
CA ILE A 151 -13.28 8.48 17.00
C ILE A 151 -14.77 8.88 17.10
N GLY A 152 -15.64 8.24 16.32
CA GLY A 152 -17.07 8.45 16.30
C GLY A 152 -17.63 8.60 14.88
N ASN A 153 -18.77 7.95 14.63
CA ASN A 153 -19.43 7.90 13.32
C ASN A 153 -18.45 7.44 12.23
N THR A 154 -18.21 8.30 11.24
CA THR A 154 -17.27 8.10 10.13
C THR A 154 -16.02 8.98 10.27
N THR A 155 -15.71 9.45 11.49
CA THR A 155 -14.54 10.30 11.76
C THR A 155 -13.35 9.46 12.18
N TRP A 156 -12.23 9.68 11.52
CA TRP A 156 -10.98 8.97 11.72
C TRP A 156 -9.87 9.92 12.13
N ARG A 157 -9.04 9.48 13.06
CA ARG A 157 -7.84 10.18 13.51
C ARG A 157 -6.60 9.39 13.14
N GLY A 158 -5.59 10.10 12.64
CA GLY A 158 -4.24 9.60 12.43
C GLY A 158 -3.31 10.13 13.51
N THR A 159 -2.62 9.22 14.20
CA THR A 159 -1.68 9.53 15.28
C THR A 159 -0.37 8.79 15.05
N MET A 160 0.75 9.48 15.22
CA MET A 160 2.07 8.86 15.25
C MET A 160 2.53 8.71 16.69
N VAL A 161 2.95 7.51 17.09
CA VAL A 161 3.44 7.23 18.44
C VAL A 161 4.90 6.81 18.36
N ASN A 162 5.80 7.55 19.02
CA ASN A 162 7.19 7.12 19.16
C ASN A 162 7.24 5.89 20.07
N THR A 163 7.75 4.76 19.59
CA THR A 163 7.69 3.51 20.35
C THR A 163 8.61 3.48 21.57
N VAL A 164 9.60 4.36 21.62
CA VAL A 164 10.56 4.48 22.74
C VAL A 164 10.04 5.50 23.76
N SER A 165 9.86 6.76 23.36
CA SER A 165 9.47 7.83 24.28
C SER A 165 7.99 7.83 24.63
N LYS A 166 7.16 7.08 23.88
CA LYS A 166 5.70 7.04 23.99
C LYS A 166 5.01 8.38 23.69
N VAL A 167 5.75 9.36 23.17
CA VAL A 167 5.18 10.63 22.74
C VAL A 167 4.24 10.37 21.55
N GLU A 168 2.99 10.78 21.71
CA GLU A 168 1.99 10.78 20.64
C GLU A 168 1.99 12.13 19.93
N THR A 169 1.97 12.10 18.59
CA THR A 169 1.85 13.26 17.71
C THR A 169 0.58 13.10 16.90
N HIS A 170 -0.39 13.97 17.13
CA HIS A 170 -1.61 14.05 16.35
C HIS A 170 -1.28 14.56 14.93
N ILE A 171 -1.53 13.73 13.91
CA ILE A 171 -1.29 14.10 12.51
C ILE A 171 -2.47 14.89 11.97
N GLY A 172 -3.68 14.43 12.26
CA GLY A 172 -4.92 15.07 11.83
C GLY A 172 -6.13 14.16 11.99
N SER A 173 -7.30 14.72 11.69
CA SER A 173 -8.56 14.00 11.70
C SER A 173 -9.45 14.44 10.54
N TRP A 174 -10.23 13.51 10.00
CA TRP A 174 -11.18 13.78 8.94
C TRP A 174 -12.40 12.85 9.03
N THR A 175 -13.51 13.28 8.44
CA THR A 175 -14.79 12.58 8.46
C THR A 175 -15.15 12.12 7.05
N LEU A 176 -15.33 10.81 6.86
CA LEU A 176 -15.82 10.24 5.61
C LEU A 176 -17.32 10.53 5.43
N PRO A 177 -17.83 10.51 4.18
CA PRO A 177 -19.27 10.54 3.94
C PRO A 177 -20.04 9.45 4.69
N ALA A 178 -21.31 9.74 4.99
CA ALA A 178 -22.19 8.76 5.61
C ALA A 178 -22.27 7.45 4.81
N GLY A 179 -22.31 6.32 5.51
CA GLY A 179 -22.36 4.99 4.90
C GLY A 179 -21.00 4.33 4.68
N ALA A 180 -19.89 5.04 4.92
CA ALA A 180 -18.57 4.43 4.99
C ALA A 180 -18.47 3.45 6.17
N GLY A 181 -17.91 2.26 5.93
CA GLY A 181 -17.61 1.28 6.97
C GLY A 181 -16.24 1.48 7.61
N GLY A 182 -15.84 0.49 8.41
CA GLY A 182 -14.49 0.37 8.97
C GLY A 182 -13.43 0.06 7.93
N VAL A 183 -12.18 0.01 8.39
CA VAL A 183 -11.02 -0.34 7.58
C VAL A 183 -11.13 -1.82 7.16
N THR A 184 -10.87 -2.08 5.89
CA THR A 184 -10.82 -3.44 5.34
C THR A 184 -9.63 -4.22 5.89
N GLY A 185 -9.71 -5.54 5.82
CA GLY A 185 -8.70 -6.42 6.40
C GLY A 185 -7.43 -6.61 5.59
N GLU A 186 -7.29 -6.03 4.40
CA GLU A 186 -6.12 -6.24 3.56
C GLU A 186 -5.90 -5.08 2.60
N TYR A 187 -4.65 -4.67 2.45
CA TYR A 187 -4.22 -3.72 1.44
C TYR A 187 -2.69 -3.76 1.29
N GLN A 188 -2.06 -2.62 0.99
CA GLN A 188 -0.62 -2.53 0.78
C GLN A 188 -0.02 -1.19 1.19
N GLY A 189 1.15 -1.25 1.83
CA GLY A 189 2.05 -0.12 1.98
C GLY A 189 2.97 0.07 0.79
N PHE A 190 3.81 1.09 0.88
CA PHE A 190 4.78 1.40 -0.14
C PHE A 190 6.04 2.10 0.40
N VAL A 191 7.16 1.81 -0.26
CA VAL A 191 8.33 2.68 -0.29
C VAL A 191 8.28 3.47 -1.58
N GLU A 192 8.27 4.79 -1.50
CA GLU A 192 8.14 5.67 -2.66
C GLU A 192 9.29 6.67 -2.74
N TRP A 193 9.73 6.91 -3.98
CA TRP A 193 10.48 8.11 -4.35
C TRP A 193 9.58 9.01 -5.21
N TRP A 194 8.86 9.92 -4.56
CA TRP A 194 7.78 10.68 -5.20
C TRP A 194 8.25 11.64 -6.31
N PRO A 195 9.54 12.03 -6.44
CA PRO A 195 9.99 12.76 -7.63
C PRO A 195 9.80 11.98 -8.94
N PHE A 196 9.66 10.64 -8.91
CA PHE A 196 9.31 9.84 -10.09
C PHE A 196 7.84 9.94 -10.49
N ASN A 197 7.01 10.63 -9.71
CA ASN A 197 5.60 10.89 -10.02
C ASN A 197 5.52 11.97 -11.13
N ASP A 198 6.57 12.77 -11.32
CA ASP A 198 6.73 13.69 -12.45
C ASP A 198 7.07 12.93 -13.75
N ARG A 199 6.04 12.66 -14.56
CA ARG A 199 6.17 11.93 -15.83
C ARG A 199 6.80 12.73 -16.96
N SER A 200 7.16 13.99 -16.74
CA SER A 200 7.95 14.75 -17.72
C SER A 200 9.41 14.29 -17.77
N LYS A 201 9.85 13.48 -16.79
CA LYS A 201 11.23 12.98 -16.68
C LYS A 201 11.26 11.45 -16.58
N PRO A 202 12.24 10.78 -17.20
CA PRO A 202 12.45 9.35 -17.00
C PRO A 202 12.93 9.07 -15.57
N PRO A 203 12.53 7.96 -14.93
CA PRO A 203 13.08 7.56 -13.64
C PRO A 203 14.57 7.27 -13.70
N THR A 204 15.31 7.75 -12.71
CA THR A 204 16.74 7.49 -12.53
C THR A 204 16.98 6.42 -11.47
N CYS A 205 16.43 5.22 -11.68
CA CYS A 205 16.36 4.14 -10.68
C CYS A 205 17.73 3.77 -10.08
N ASN A 206 18.79 3.79 -10.90
CA ASN A 206 20.15 3.44 -10.52
C ASN A 206 20.94 4.59 -9.84
N LEU A 207 20.31 5.76 -9.65
CA LEU A 207 20.90 6.93 -9.00
C LEU A 207 20.26 7.24 -7.64
N LEU A 208 19.40 6.34 -7.14
CA LEU A 208 18.79 6.50 -5.82
C LEU A 208 19.86 6.26 -4.75
N ASN A 209 20.03 7.24 -3.86
CA ASN A 209 20.82 7.06 -2.64
C ASN A 209 20.22 5.93 -1.81
N ARG A 210 21.08 5.11 -1.21
CA ARG A 210 20.65 4.04 -0.30
C ARG A 210 19.76 4.57 0.82
N THR A 211 18.66 3.88 1.06
CA THR A 211 17.80 4.08 2.23
C THR A 211 17.27 2.73 2.72
N THR A 212 17.06 2.62 4.03
CA THR A 212 16.50 1.43 4.67
C THR A 212 15.31 1.80 5.55
N VAL A 213 14.26 1.00 5.51
CA VAL A 213 13.06 1.16 6.34
C VAL A 213 12.53 -0.21 6.74
N ALA A 214 12.07 -0.37 7.98
CA ALA A 214 11.41 -1.59 8.43
C ALA A 214 9.91 -1.39 8.59
N TYR A 215 9.13 -2.38 8.16
CA TYR A 215 7.68 -2.45 8.34
C TYR A 215 7.33 -3.62 9.25
N GLY A 216 6.39 -3.41 10.17
CA GLY A 216 5.83 -4.50 10.98
C GLY A 216 4.43 -4.91 10.53
N PRO A 217 3.96 -6.10 10.94
CA PRO A 217 2.59 -6.52 10.71
C PRO A 217 1.61 -5.53 11.37
N PRO A 218 0.46 -5.25 10.73
CA PRO A 218 -0.55 -4.39 11.34
C PRO A 218 -1.10 -5.01 12.62
N ARG A 219 -1.52 -4.16 13.55
CA ARG A 219 -2.20 -4.56 14.78
C ARG A 219 -3.53 -3.83 14.89
N THR A 220 -4.50 -4.43 15.55
CA THR A 220 -5.81 -3.82 15.78
C THR A 220 -6.34 -4.27 17.14
N SER A 221 -7.11 -3.40 17.78
CA SER A 221 -7.87 -3.70 19.00
C SER A 221 -9.34 -4.03 18.72
N THR A 222 -9.75 -4.01 17.44
CA THR A 222 -11.12 -4.29 17.05
C THR A 222 -11.53 -5.69 17.52
N ALA A 223 -12.66 -5.77 18.22
CA ALA A 223 -13.15 -7.02 18.78
C ALA A 223 -13.30 -8.11 17.72
N ASN A 224 -12.88 -9.33 18.05
CA ASN A 224 -12.90 -10.52 17.20
C ASN A 224 -11.98 -10.50 15.97
N ALA A 225 -11.25 -9.41 15.72
CA ALA A 225 -10.22 -9.41 14.68
C ALA A 225 -9.07 -10.36 15.04
N GLY A 226 -8.49 -10.99 14.03
CA GLY A 226 -7.35 -11.89 14.14
C GLY A 226 -6.02 -11.15 14.08
N ALA A 227 -4.93 -11.93 13.97
CA ALA A 227 -3.59 -11.39 13.86
C ALA A 227 -3.37 -10.71 12.50
N GLY A 228 -2.55 -9.66 12.50
CA GLY A 228 -2.04 -9.06 11.27
C GLY A 228 -0.76 -9.73 10.79
N ARG A 229 -0.50 -9.64 9.48
CA ARG A 229 0.69 -10.18 8.82
C ARG A 229 1.07 -9.34 7.61
N LEU A 230 2.37 -9.32 7.31
CA LEU A 230 2.88 -8.85 6.03
C LEU A 230 2.85 -10.00 5.01
N GLY A 231 2.55 -9.66 3.75
CA GLY A 231 2.65 -10.57 2.62
C GLY A 231 4.05 -10.60 2.03
N ASN A 232 4.17 -11.15 0.81
CA ASN A 232 5.43 -11.08 0.07
C ASN A 232 5.60 -9.68 -0.51
N LEU A 233 6.67 -8.99 -0.11
CA LEU A 233 7.03 -7.69 -0.65
C LEU A 233 7.57 -7.85 -2.07
N TYR A 234 7.39 -6.83 -2.92
CA TYR A 234 7.85 -6.86 -4.30
C TYR A 234 8.17 -5.46 -4.83
N GLU A 235 9.18 -5.38 -5.70
CA GLU A 235 9.47 -4.16 -6.47
C GLU A 235 8.37 -3.91 -7.51
N THR A 236 8.17 -2.64 -7.84
CA THR A 236 7.18 -2.24 -8.84
C THR A 236 7.77 -1.29 -9.89
N PHE A 237 7.05 -1.16 -11.02
CA PHE A 237 7.29 -0.19 -12.11
C PHE A 237 8.58 -0.35 -12.92
N GLU A 238 8.94 0.72 -13.61
CA GLU A 238 10.10 0.93 -14.46
C GLU A 238 11.43 0.69 -13.73
N CYS A 239 11.40 0.65 -12.39
CA CYS A 239 12.52 0.45 -11.50
C CYS A 239 12.69 -0.99 -10.97
N THR A 240 11.79 -1.92 -11.29
CA THR A 240 11.95 -3.34 -10.92
C THR A 240 13.30 -3.89 -11.39
N GLY A 241 14.06 -4.49 -10.48
CA GLY A 241 15.41 -5.02 -10.72
C GLY A 241 16.52 -3.98 -10.88
N LYS A 242 16.23 -2.68 -10.63
CA LYS A 242 17.18 -1.57 -10.90
C LYS A 242 17.50 -0.70 -9.69
N ILE A 243 16.93 -1.00 -8.52
CA ILE A 243 17.05 -0.18 -7.31
C ILE A 243 17.81 -0.89 -6.18
N ASN A 244 18.59 -1.93 -6.49
CA ASN A 244 19.37 -2.70 -5.50
C ASN A 244 18.48 -3.16 -4.31
N TYR A 245 17.27 -3.61 -4.63
CA TYR A 245 16.28 -4.03 -3.66
C TYR A 245 16.77 -5.23 -2.85
N LYS A 246 16.70 -5.10 -1.54
CA LYS A 246 16.99 -6.18 -0.58
C LYS A 246 15.95 -6.17 0.52
N THR A 247 15.62 -7.35 1.01
CA THR A 247 14.78 -7.50 2.19
C THR A 247 15.39 -8.45 3.19
N GLN A 248 15.20 -8.16 4.47
CA GLN A 248 15.60 -9.00 5.57
C GLN A 248 14.50 -9.05 6.63
N LYS A 249 14.19 -10.24 7.14
CA LYS A 249 13.31 -10.37 8.30
C LYS A 249 14.10 -10.02 9.57
N VAL A 250 13.54 -9.14 10.40
CA VAL A 250 14.13 -8.68 11.66
C VAL A 250 13.06 -8.79 12.75
N GLY A 251 13.08 -9.88 13.52
CA GLY A 251 11.96 -10.23 14.40
C GLY A 251 10.68 -10.46 13.58
N ASP A 252 9.60 -9.79 13.93
CA ASP A 252 8.35 -9.80 13.17
C ASP A 252 8.30 -8.76 12.04
N ASN A 253 9.29 -7.87 11.99
CA ASN A 253 9.38 -6.83 10.96
C ASN A 253 10.09 -7.35 9.70
N VAL A 254 9.87 -6.65 8.59
CA VAL A 254 10.63 -6.80 7.36
C VAL A 254 11.34 -5.49 7.07
N GLU A 255 12.66 -5.53 7.08
CA GLU A 255 13.53 -4.45 6.62
C GLU A 255 13.61 -4.47 5.09
N ILE A 256 13.54 -3.29 4.49
CA ILE A 256 13.62 -3.04 3.06
C ILE A 256 14.77 -2.06 2.85
N SER A 257 15.76 -2.45 2.03
CA SER A 257 16.75 -1.52 1.50
C SER A 257 16.54 -1.33 0.00
N VAL A 258 16.67 -0.10 -0.46
CA VAL A 258 16.74 0.29 -1.87
C VAL A 258 17.83 1.34 -2.06
N GLY A 259 18.31 1.53 -3.29
CA GLY A 259 19.38 2.47 -3.62
C GLY A 259 20.80 1.92 -3.43
N PHE A 260 21.78 2.74 -3.79
CA PHE A 260 23.20 2.40 -3.90
C PHE A 260 24.03 3.13 -2.86
#